data_AF-A0A117QB11-F1
#
_entry.id   AF-A0A117QB11-F1
#
_cell.length_a   1.000
_cell.length_b   1.000
_cell.length_c   1.000
_cell.angle_alpha   90.00
_cell.angle_beta   90.00
_cell.angle_gamma   90.00
#
_symmetry.space_group_name_H-M   'P 1'
#
loop_
_entity.id
_entity.type
_entity.pdbx_description
1 polymer ?
#
loop_
_entity_poly.entity_id
_entity_poly.type
_entity_poly.pdbx_seq_one_letter_code
_entity_poly.pdbx_strand_id
1 'polypeptide(L)'
;MSTDAVGAGAFLAALAGAAPAPPADTRVPDGVWHLLTALYEELPGPAADGWARAVHGALRAGPPAGGLWAVHAWQAGAVLPLLAAAWPDDRSGALADLTALHRAAARAPVAYDSWRAALRPVLLRVYEAAYDRRSAYAEAHTNARDYALAHGHTPAEADAYGHQYAGLSTDANAASFAEAHARAVGDALAHAYAGDRAEPYAATYPAAQVRAVLRALERPAPPPSPGATGTVTGPGGAAQPAVTLADGLTDVLRPHGR
;
A
#
# COMPACT_ATOMS: atom_id res chain seq x y z
N MET A 1 -28.62 -19.50 16.55
CA MET A 1 -27.33 -19.00 16.04
C MET A 1 -26.75 -18.09 17.11
N SER A 2 -25.51 -18.31 17.57
CA SER A 2 -24.89 -17.43 18.57
C SER A 2 -24.76 -16.01 18.00
N THR A 3 -24.94 -14.99 18.83
CA THR A 3 -24.70 -13.57 18.51
C THR A 3 -23.31 -13.34 17.90
N ASP A 4 -22.32 -14.15 18.28
CA ASP A 4 -20.96 -14.09 17.73
C ASP A 4 -20.89 -14.51 16.26
N ALA A 5 -21.69 -15.49 15.85
CA ALA A 5 -21.76 -15.94 14.46
C ALA A 5 -22.44 -14.89 13.57
N VAL A 6 -23.42 -14.16 14.12
CA VAL A 6 -24.10 -13.05 13.44
C VAL A 6 -23.15 -11.87 13.25
N GLY A 7 -22.40 -11.48 14.29
CA GLY A 7 -21.42 -10.39 14.22
C GLY A 7 -20.28 -10.68 13.23
N ALA A 8 -19.73 -11.90 13.24
CA ALA A 8 -18.71 -12.31 12.29
C ALA A 8 -19.21 -12.28 10.83
N GLY A 9 -20.47 -12.67 10.60
CA GLY A 9 -21.10 -12.58 9.28
C GLY A 9 -21.27 -11.15 8.79
N ALA A 10 -21.70 -10.24 9.66
CA ALA A 10 -21.84 -8.82 9.32
C ALA A 10 -20.49 -8.15 9.02
N PHE A 11 -19.45 -8.47 9.81
CA PHE A 11 -18.09 -7.98 9.59
C PHE A 11 -17.53 -8.45 8.24
N LEU A 12 -17.68 -9.74 7.92
CA LEU A 12 -17.27 -10.30 6.64
C LEU A 12 -18.03 -9.65 5.47
N ALA A 13 -19.34 -9.50 5.58
CA ALA A 13 -20.15 -8.85 4.55
C ALA A 13 -19.73 -7.39 4.32
N ALA A 14 -19.38 -6.67 5.39
CA ALA A 14 -18.90 -5.29 5.29
C ALA A 14 -17.54 -5.20 4.59
N LEU A 15 -16.59 -6.12 4.87
CA LEU A 15 -15.32 -6.19 4.16
C LEU A 15 -15.51 -6.56 2.69
N ALA A 16 -16.30 -7.61 2.40
CA ALA A 16 -16.56 -8.07 1.04
C ALA A 16 -17.30 -7.03 0.18
N GLY A 17 -18.15 -6.21 0.81
CA GLY A 17 -18.83 -5.09 0.17
C GLY A 17 -18.04 -3.79 0.14
N ALA A 18 -16.79 -3.77 0.64
CA ALA A 18 -15.95 -2.58 0.79
C ALA A 18 -16.70 -1.41 1.46
N ALA A 19 -17.44 -1.71 2.53
CA ALA A 19 -18.22 -0.71 3.25
C ALA A 19 -17.31 0.45 3.71
N PRO A 20 -17.78 1.71 3.66
CA PRO A 20 -16.94 2.86 3.98
C PRO A 20 -16.55 2.95 5.46
N ALA A 21 -17.26 2.22 6.33
CA ALA A 21 -17.07 2.20 7.76
C ALA A 21 -17.30 0.78 8.31
N PRO A 22 -16.68 0.42 9.45
CA PRO A 22 -16.90 -0.86 10.09
C PRO A 22 -18.33 -0.93 10.69
N PRO A 23 -18.91 -2.13 10.87
CA PRO A 23 -20.19 -2.28 11.58
C PRO A 23 -20.16 -1.64 12.98
N ALA A 24 -21.27 -1.02 13.42
CA ALA A 24 -21.30 -0.21 14.63
C ALA A 24 -20.91 -0.93 15.94
N ASP A 25 -20.96 -2.26 15.96
CA ASP A 25 -20.58 -3.12 17.09
C ASP A 25 -19.09 -3.53 17.08
N THR A 26 -18.34 -3.13 16.05
CA THR A 26 -16.94 -3.48 15.89
C THR A 26 -16.04 -2.35 16.38
N ARG A 27 -15.14 -2.66 17.32
CA ARG A 27 -14.23 -1.71 17.97
C ARG A 27 -13.01 -1.37 17.10
N VAL A 28 -13.24 -1.04 15.83
CA VAL A 28 -12.18 -0.81 14.83
C VAL A 28 -11.96 0.69 14.66
N PRO A 29 -10.74 1.21 14.84
CA PRO A 29 -10.42 2.58 14.44
C PRO A 29 -10.58 2.76 12.92
N ASP A 30 -11.17 3.87 12.48
CA ASP A 30 -11.50 4.12 11.05
C ASP A 30 -10.29 3.93 10.11
N GLY A 31 -9.09 4.34 10.54
CA GLY A 31 -7.86 4.13 9.77
C GLY A 31 -7.40 2.67 9.65
N VAL A 32 -7.75 1.83 10.62
CA VAL A 32 -7.48 0.37 10.59
C VAL A 32 -8.51 -0.33 9.70
N TRP A 33 -9.76 0.13 9.67
CA TRP A 33 -10.78 -0.42 8.77
C TRP A 33 -10.33 -0.39 7.31
N HIS A 34 -9.79 0.75 6.85
CA HIS A 34 -9.28 0.85 5.48
C HIS A 34 -8.10 -0.10 5.18
N LEU A 35 -7.26 -0.40 6.17
CA LEU A 35 -6.21 -1.42 6.03
C LEU A 35 -6.82 -2.82 5.90
N LEU A 36 -7.84 -3.11 6.72
CA LEU A 36 -8.50 -4.40 6.71
C LEU A 36 -9.20 -4.68 5.39
N THR A 37 -9.94 -3.70 4.86
CA THR A 37 -10.60 -3.80 3.55
C THR A 37 -9.57 -4.03 2.44
N ALA A 38 -8.48 -3.26 2.42
CA ALA A 38 -7.45 -3.41 1.40
C ALA A 38 -6.77 -4.80 1.45
N LEU A 39 -6.42 -5.29 2.64
CA LEU A 39 -5.83 -6.62 2.78
C LEU A 39 -6.83 -7.72 2.42
N TYR A 40 -8.11 -7.58 2.78
CA TYR A 40 -9.16 -8.54 2.41
C TYR A 40 -9.24 -8.73 0.89
N GLU A 41 -9.23 -7.63 0.14
CA GLU A 41 -9.34 -7.65 -1.33
C GLU A 41 -8.11 -8.27 -2.02
N GLU A 42 -6.95 -8.21 -1.39
CA GLU A 42 -5.68 -8.74 -1.94
C GLU A 42 -5.44 -10.21 -1.56
N LEU A 43 -6.26 -10.77 -0.65
CA LEU A 43 -6.19 -12.18 -0.24
C LEU A 43 -7.03 -13.08 -1.16
N PRO A 44 -6.59 -14.32 -1.44
CA PRO A 44 -7.42 -15.31 -2.13
C PRO A 44 -8.69 -15.64 -1.34
N GLY A 45 -9.84 -15.78 -2.01
CA GLY A 45 -11.18 -15.86 -1.37
C GLY A 45 -11.29 -16.71 -0.10
N PRO A 46 -10.94 -18.01 -0.11
CA PRO A 46 -11.03 -18.84 1.11
C PRO A 46 -10.09 -18.39 2.24
N ALA A 47 -8.93 -17.81 1.89
CA ALA A 47 -7.98 -17.27 2.86
C ALA A 47 -8.47 -15.92 3.43
N ALA A 48 -9.07 -15.06 2.59
CA ALA A 48 -9.67 -13.79 2.98
C ALA A 48 -10.77 -13.99 4.03
N ASP A 49 -11.69 -14.93 3.79
CA ASP A 49 -12.78 -15.29 4.70
C ASP A 49 -12.26 -15.81 6.05
N GLY A 50 -11.27 -16.72 6.01
CA GLY A 50 -10.65 -17.28 7.22
C GLY A 50 -9.95 -16.19 8.04
N TRP A 51 -9.19 -15.34 7.37
CA TRP A 51 -8.49 -14.21 7.97
C TRP A 51 -9.45 -13.18 8.58
N ALA A 52 -10.53 -12.81 7.88
CA ALA A 52 -11.52 -11.86 8.38
C ALA A 52 -12.19 -12.36 9.69
N ARG A 53 -12.50 -13.66 9.78
CA ARG A 53 -13.02 -14.25 11.03
C ARG A 53 -11.99 -14.21 12.16
N ALA A 54 -10.72 -14.46 11.86
CA ALA A 54 -9.63 -14.39 12.85
C ALA A 54 -9.44 -12.96 13.38
N VAL A 55 -9.45 -11.96 12.48
CA VAL A 55 -9.38 -10.54 12.84
C VAL A 55 -10.57 -10.13 13.70
N HIS A 56 -11.80 -10.48 13.31
CA HIS A 56 -12.99 -10.20 14.10
C HIS A 56 -12.90 -10.78 15.53
N GLY A 57 -12.40 -12.02 15.67
CA GLY A 57 -12.13 -12.63 16.97
C GLY A 57 -11.10 -11.86 17.79
N ALA A 58 -9.99 -11.45 17.16
CA ALA A 58 -8.93 -10.68 17.82
C ALA A 58 -9.43 -9.31 18.33
N LEU A 59 -10.16 -8.56 17.49
CA LEU A 59 -10.74 -7.27 17.83
C LEU A 59 -11.75 -7.33 18.98
N ARG A 60 -12.49 -8.44 19.09
CA ARG A 60 -13.44 -8.63 20.20
C ARG A 60 -12.75 -9.01 21.52
N ALA A 61 -11.68 -9.79 21.44
CA ALA A 61 -10.94 -10.23 22.62
C ALA A 61 -9.97 -9.15 23.14
N GLY A 62 -9.54 -8.23 22.27
CA GLY A 62 -8.64 -7.13 22.60
C GLY A 62 -9.32 -5.95 23.33
N PRO A 63 -8.55 -5.12 24.04
CA PRO A 63 -9.03 -3.82 24.50
C PRO A 63 -9.37 -2.93 23.29
N PRO A 64 -10.20 -1.88 23.48
CA PRO A 64 -10.41 -0.88 22.44
C PRO A 64 -9.06 -0.31 21.99
N ALA A 65 -8.77 -0.39 20.68
CA ALA A 65 -7.57 0.20 20.13
C ALA A 65 -7.74 1.72 20.11
N GLY A 66 -6.99 2.43 20.96
CA GLY A 66 -6.81 3.88 20.87
C GLY A 66 -5.56 4.22 20.07
N GLY A 67 -5.56 5.39 19.42
CA GLY A 67 -4.40 5.88 18.68
C GLY A 67 -4.01 5.01 17.47
N LEU A 68 -2.72 5.07 17.11
CA LEU A 68 -2.10 4.41 15.97
C LEU A 68 -1.13 3.29 16.37
N TRP A 69 -1.17 2.84 17.63
CA TRP A 69 -0.28 1.78 18.12
C TRP A 69 -0.26 0.55 17.18
N ALA A 70 -1.43 0.06 16.77
CA ALA A 70 -1.53 -1.10 15.91
C ALA A 70 -0.89 -0.85 14.53
N VAL A 71 -1.05 0.36 14.00
CA VAL A 71 -0.40 0.78 12.75
C VAL A 71 1.12 0.80 12.92
N HIS A 72 1.64 1.38 13.99
CA HIS A 72 3.07 1.43 14.25
C HIS A 72 3.70 0.03 14.46
N ALA A 73 3.05 -0.82 15.25
CA ALA A 73 3.50 -2.19 15.48
C ALA A 73 3.49 -3.00 14.18
N TRP A 74 2.43 -2.87 13.37
CA TRP A 74 2.31 -3.54 12.09
C TRP A 74 3.35 -3.06 11.06
N GLN A 75 3.56 -1.75 10.96
CA GLN A 75 4.57 -1.16 10.07
C GLN A 75 5.98 -1.68 10.42
N ALA A 76 6.36 -1.66 11.70
CA ALA A 76 7.67 -2.12 12.16
C ALA A 76 7.86 -3.64 12.12
N GLY A 77 6.77 -4.41 12.26
CA GLY A 77 6.80 -5.86 12.40
C GLY A 77 6.60 -6.64 11.10
N ALA A 78 5.84 -6.08 10.15
CA ALA A 78 5.47 -6.76 8.91
C ALA A 78 5.86 -5.97 7.66
N VAL A 79 5.47 -4.70 7.56
CA VAL A 79 5.63 -3.91 6.31
C VAL A 79 7.11 -3.64 6.01
N LEU A 80 7.82 -2.97 6.93
CA LEU A 80 9.20 -2.55 6.70
C LEU A 80 10.19 -3.72 6.60
N PRO A 81 10.05 -4.82 7.36
CA PRO A 81 10.85 -6.02 7.15
C PRO A 81 10.68 -6.64 5.75
N LEU A 82 9.46 -6.68 5.20
CA LEU A 82 9.23 -7.17 3.84
C LEU A 82 9.90 -6.27 2.80
N LEU A 83 9.78 -4.94 2.95
CA LEU A 83 10.44 -3.99 2.07
C LEU A 83 11.97 -4.11 2.16
N ALA A 84 12.53 -4.31 3.35
CA ALA A 84 13.97 -4.51 3.54
C ALA A 84 14.47 -5.78 2.86
N ALA A 85 13.69 -6.87 2.90
CA ALA A 85 14.01 -8.10 2.19
C ALA A 85 13.93 -7.94 0.65
N ALA A 86 12.98 -7.16 0.16
CA ALA A 86 12.84 -6.87 -1.27
C ALA A 86 13.91 -5.91 -1.80
N TRP A 87 14.46 -5.05 -0.93
CA TRP A 87 15.40 -3.98 -1.27
C TRP A 87 16.73 -4.14 -0.52
N PRO A 88 17.51 -5.21 -0.80
CA PRO A 88 18.77 -5.47 -0.09
C PRO A 88 19.82 -4.35 -0.30
N ASP A 89 19.69 -3.58 -1.39
CA ASP A 89 20.56 -2.44 -1.70
C ASP A 89 20.09 -1.12 -1.07
N ASP A 90 19.34 -1.12 0.04
CA ASP A 90 19.07 0.11 0.79
C ASP A 90 20.33 0.63 1.50
N ARG A 91 21.18 1.31 0.73
CA ARG A 91 22.42 1.93 1.22
C ARG A 91 22.18 3.13 2.12
N SER A 92 20.94 3.63 2.18
CA SER A 92 20.59 4.85 2.92
C SER A 92 20.27 4.60 4.38
N GLY A 93 19.96 3.35 4.76
CA GLY A 93 19.46 3.03 6.11
C GLY A 93 18.04 3.52 6.37
N ALA A 94 17.36 4.09 5.38
CA ALA A 94 16.05 4.72 5.54
C ALA A 94 14.98 3.78 6.09
N LEU A 95 14.97 2.51 5.64
CA LEU A 95 14.03 1.51 6.19
C LEU A 95 14.30 1.21 7.67
N ALA A 96 15.58 1.16 8.06
CA ALA A 96 15.96 0.89 9.46
C ALA A 96 15.58 2.06 10.37
N ASP A 97 15.83 3.30 9.93
CA ASP A 97 15.45 4.52 10.65
C ASP A 97 13.93 4.61 10.82
N LEU A 98 13.17 4.39 9.75
CA LEU A 98 11.70 4.40 9.83
C LEU A 98 11.16 3.28 10.73
N THR A 99 11.80 2.10 10.69
CA THR A 99 11.46 0.99 11.60
C THR A 99 11.70 1.37 13.05
N ALA A 100 12.81 2.04 13.35
CA ALA A 100 13.14 2.51 14.68
C ALA A 100 12.12 3.55 15.18
N LEU A 101 11.70 4.48 14.32
CA LEU A 101 10.66 5.46 14.67
C LEU A 101 9.32 4.79 14.99
N HIS A 102 8.86 3.85 14.18
CA HIS A 102 7.63 3.09 14.49
C HIS A 102 7.70 2.34 15.81
N ARG A 103 8.85 1.71 16.11
CA ARG A 103 9.06 1.05 17.41
C ARG A 103 9.05 2.05 18.57
N ALA A 104 9.61 3.24 18.39
CA ALA A 104 9.60 4.30 19.41
C ALA A 104 8.19 4.85 19.63
N ALA A 105 7.45 5.09 18.55
CA ALA A 105 6.09 5.62 18.54
C ALA A 105 5.08 4.72 19.25
N ALA A 106 5.29 3.40 19.19
CA ALA A 106 4.49 2.44 19.95
C ALA A 106 4.64 2.58 21.48
N ARG A 107 5.61 3.38 21.97
CA ARG A 107 5.88 3.61 23.39
C ARG A 107 5.69 5.06 23.83
N ALA A 108 6.04 6.02 22.97
CA ALA A 108 5.94 7.45 23.26
C ALA A 108 5.82 8.28 21.97
N PRO A 109 5.20 9.47 22.02
CA PRO A 109 5.12 10.36 20.87
C PRO A 109 6.50 10.70 20.28
N VAL A 110 6.56 10.77 18.96
CA VAL A 110 7.75 11.15 18.19
C VAL A 110 7.45 12.44 17.43
N ALA A 111 8.42 13.35 17.37
CA ALA A 111 8.26 14.65 16.74
C ALA A 111 7.96 14.55 15.23
N TYR A 112 7.17 15.52 14.73
CA TYR A 112 6.79 15.64 13.33
C TYR A 112 7.99 15.64 12.37
N ASP A 113 9.04 16.42 12.66
CA ASP A 113 10.19 16.54 11.76
C ASP A 113 10.97 15.22 11.62
N SER A 114 11.02 14.41 12.68
CA SER A 114 11.62 13.08 12.64
C SER A 114 10.86 12.16 11.67
N TRP A 115 9.53 12.19 11.72
CA TRP A 115 8.70 11.44 10.77
C TRP A 115 8.88 11.93 9.35
N ARG A 116 8.78 13.24 9.12
CA ARG A 116 8.92 13.85 7.80
C ARG A 116 10.25 13.46 7.14
N ALA A 117 11.35 13.52 7.89
CA ALA A 117 12.67 13.17 7.41
C ALA A 117 12.79 11.68 7.04
N ALA A 118 12.29 10.77 7.89
CA ALA A 118 12.41 9.33 7.68
C ALA A 118 11.46 8.80 6.58
N LEU A 119 10.26 9.38 6.44
CA LEU A 119 9.25 8.93 5.48
C LEU A 119 9.65 9.19 4.03
N ARG A 120 10.22 10.37 3.75
CA ARG A 120 10.50 10.82 2.37
C ARG A 120 11.30 9.81 1.52
N PRO A 121 12.48 9.33 1.94
CA PRO A 121 13.26 8.39 1.12
C PRO A 121 12.53 7.06 0.89
N VAL A 122 11.77 6.57 1.87
CA VAL A 122 10.99 5.33 1.74
C VAL A 122 9.82 5.52 0.76
N LEU A 123 9.07 6.62 0.88
CA LEU A 123 7.93 6.92 0.00
C LEU A 123 8.35 7.10 -1.46
N LEU A 124 9.50 7.76 -1.71
CA LEU A 124 10.07 7.87 -3.06
C LEU A 124 10.35 6.48 -3.65
N ARG A 125 10.96 5.60 -2.87
CA ARG A 125 11.32 4.24 -3.32
C ARG A 125 10.10 3.34 -3.52
N VAL A 126 9.10 3.42 -2.63
CA VAL A 126 7.82 2.71 -2.79
C VAL A 126 7.15 3.17 -4.08
N TYR A 127 7.03 4.48 -4.30
CA TYR A 127 6.39 5.02 -5.50
C TYR A 127 7.10 4.54 -6.76
N GLU A 128 8.43 4.67 -6.79
CA GLU A 128 9.26 4.28 -7.93
C GLU A 128 9.10 2.80 -8.30
N ALA A 129 9.04 1.93 -7.29
CA ALA A 129 8.85 0.50 -7.47
C ALA A 129 7.41 0.14 -7.87
N ALA A 130 6.41 0.88 -7.36
CA ALA A 130 4.99 0.64 -7.64
C ALA A 130 4.49 1.29 -8.94
N TYR A 131 5.29 2.16 -9.56
CA TYR A 131 4.89 2.93 -10.75
C TYR A 131 4.78 2.02 -11.98
N ASP A 132 3.57 1.89 -12.54
CA ASP A 132 3.30 1.10 -13.74
C ASP A 132 3.77 1.83 -15.00
N ARG A 133 5.08 1.78 -15.24
CA ARG A 133 5.75 2.36 -16.41
C ARG A 133 5.14 1.88 -17.72
N ARG A 134 4.67 0.63 -17.78
CA ARG A 134 4.12 0.05 -19.00
C ARG A 134 2.81 0.72 -19.36
N SER A 135 1.89 0.84 -18.41
CA SER A 135 0.61 1.51 -18.65
C SER A 135 0.81 3.00 -18.88
N ALA A 136 1.69 3.65 -18.10
CA ALA A 136 2.03 5.06 -18.30
C ALA A 136 2.59 5.33 -19.71
N TYR A 137 3.49 4.46 -20.19
CA TYR A 137 4.04 4.55 -21.54
C TYR A 137 2.95 4.35 -22.61
N ALA A 138 2.10 3.34 -22.46
CA ALA A 138 1.04 3.04 -23.42
C ALA A 138 0.02 4.20 -23.53
N GLU A 139 -0.34 4.79 -22.39
CA GLU A 139 -1.24 5.95 -22.33
C GLU A 139 -0.59 7.19 -22.95
N ALA A 140 0.67 7.48 -22.60
CA ALA A 140 1.42 8.60 -23.18
C ALA A 140 1.59 8.44 -24.70
N HIS A 141 1.87 7.22 -25.18
CA HIS A 141 1.97 6.91 -26.61
C HIS A 141 0.63 7.17 -27.30
N THR A 142 -0.46 6.62 -26.77
CA THR A 142 -1.81 6.76 -27.36
C THR A 142 -2.20 8.23 -27.47
N ASN A 143 -2.05 8.98 -26.38
CA ASN A 143 -2.40 10.41 -26.35
C ASN A 143 -1.56 11.24 -27.34
N ALA A 144 -0.26 10.98 -27.41
CA ALA A 144 0.64 11.69 -28.32
C ALA A 144 0.41 11.32 -29.80
N ARG A 145 0.12 10.05 -30.08
CA ARG A 145 -0.24 9.58 -31.42
C ARG A 145 -1.55 10.21 -31.88
N ASP A 146 -2.58 10.21 -31.04
CA ASP A 146 -3.87 10.82 -31.35
C ASP A 146 -3.74 12.33 -31.58
N TYR A 147 -2.92 13.00 -30.77
CA TYR A 147 -2.54 14.39 -30.99
C TYR A 147 -1.88 14.59 -32.37
N ALA A 148 -0.88 13.80 -32.73
CA ALA A 148 -0.19 13.95 -34.02
C ALA A 148 -1.13 13.70 -35.21
N LEU A 149 -2.00 12.68 -35.12
CA LEU A 149 -3.02 12.42 -36.15
C LEU A 149 -3.97 13.62 -36.32
N ALA A 150 -4.43 14.21 -35.22
CA ALA A 150 -5.29 15.39 -35.25
C ALA A 150 -4.61 16.63 -35.89
N HIS A 151 -3.27 16.64 -35.97
CA HIS A 151 -2.48 17.72 -36.56
C HIS A 151 -1.94 17.38 -37.96
N GLY A 152 -2.52 16.37 -38.63
CA GLY A 152 -2.27 16.10 -40.05
C GLY A 152 -1.02 15.26 -40.33
N HIS A 153 -0.39 14.68 -39.30
CA HIS A 153 0.67 13.71 -39.50
C HIS A 153 0.12 12.42 -40.13
N THR A 154 0.94 11.74 -40.93
CA THR A 154 0.62 10.39 -41.41
C THR A 154 0.57 9.39 -40.24
N PRO A 155 -0.11 8.24 -40.39
CA PRO A 155 -0.15 7.23 -39.33
C PRO A 155 1.22 6.75 -38.85
N ALA A 156 2.21 6.65 -39.76
CA ALA A 156 3.57 6.24 -39.41
C ALA A 156 4.32 7.34 -38.62
N GLU A 157 4.17 8.60 -39.00
CA GLU A 157 4.76 9.74 -38.28
C GLU A 157 4.13 9.91 -36.90
N ALA A 158 2.81 9.74 -36.79
CA ALA A 158 2.10 9.82 -35.53
C ALA A 158 2.49 8.70 -34.55
N ASP A 159 2.69 7.48 -35.06
CA ASP A 159 3.17 6.35 -34.25
C ASP A 159 4.61 6.56 -33.75
N ALA A 160 5.51 7.04 -34.64
CA ALA A 160 6.87 7.38 -34.26
C ALA A 160 6.92 8.52 -33.22
N TYR A 161 6.08 9.56 -33.39
CA TYR A 161 5.93 10.64 -32.41
C TYR A 161 5.41 10.12 -31.07
N GLY A 162 4.41 9.23 -31.08
CA GLY A 162 3.89 8.57 -29.88
C GLY A 162 4.98 7.86 -29.08
N HIS A 163 5.82 7.08 -29.76
CA HIS A 163 6.94 6.37 -29.11
C HIS A 163 7.99 7.31 -28.53
N GLN A 164 8.34 8.37 -29.27
CA GLN A 164 9.30 9.37 -28.81
C GLN A 164 8.79 10.11 -27.56
N TYR A 165 7.55 10.60 -27.61
CA TYR A 165 6.95 11.33 -26.50
C TYR A 165 6.80 10.45 -25.26
N ALA A 166 6.33 9.21 -25.42
CA ALA A 166 6.18 8.27 -24.32
C ALA A 166 7.53 7.94 -23.66
N GLY A 167 8.59 7.76 -24.45
CA GLY A 167 9.94 7.52 -23.96
C GLY A 167 10.50 8.68 -23.11
N LEU A 168 10.25 9.92 -23.51
CA LEU A 168 10.70 11.10 -22.76
C LEU A 168 9.86 11.37 -21.51
N SER A 169 8.54 11.21 -21.63
CA SER A 169 7.61 11.62 -20.58
C SER A 169 7.47 10.60 -19.46
N THR A 170 7.59 9.29 -19.72
CA THR A 170 7.29 8.26 -18.72
C THR A 170 8.21 8.37 -17.50
N ASP A 171 9.53 8.41 -17.69
CA ASP A 171 10.48 8.47 -16.57
C ASP A 171 10.51 9.86 -15.92
N ALA A 172 10.37 10.92 -16.72
CA ALA A 172 10.27 12.28 -16.20
C ALA A 172 9.04 12.47 -15.30
N ASN A 173 7.89 11.92 -15.72
CA ASN A 173 6.66 11.94 -14.95
C ASN A 173 6.75 11.06 -13.71
N ALA A 174 7.36 9.88 -13.80
CA ALA A 174 7.57 8.99 -12.64
C ALA A 174 8.30 9.71 -11.51
N ALA A 175 9.42 10.36 -11.81
CA ALA A 175 10.21 11.09 -10.81
C ALA A 175 9.44 12.30 -10.22
N SER A 176 8.76 13.06 -11.07
CA SER A 176 7.96 14.23 -10.63
C SER A 176 6.80 13.82 -9.72
N PHE A 177 6.07 12.75 -10.09
CA PHE A 177 4.97 12.25 -9.29
C PHE A 177 5.45 11.59 -7.99
N ALA A 178 6.61 10.90 -8.00
CA ALA A 178 7.21 10.37 -6.79
C ALA A 178 7.49 11.49 -5.77
N GLU A 179 8.09 12.61 -6.21
CA GLU A 179 8.36 13.76 -5.36
C GLU A 179 7.09 14.44 -4.85
N ALA A 180 6.10 14.63 -5.72
CA ALA A 180 4.80 15.20 -5.32
C ALA A 180 4.09 14.30 -4.29
N HIS A 181 4.09 12.98 -4.52
CA HIS A 181 3.51 12.00 -3.63
C HIS A 181 4.23 11.97 -2.27
N ALA A 182 5.56 11.87 -2.27
CA ALA A 182 6.36 11.82 -1.05
C ALA A 182 6.20 13.09 -0.20
N ARG A 183 6.01 14.25 -0.82
CA ARG A 183 5.70 15.50 -0.12
C ARG A 183 4.30 15.49 0.48
N ALA A 184 3.28 15.25 -0.33
CA ALA A 184 1.89 15.33 0.11
C ALA A 184 1.53 14.26 1.16
N VAL A 185 1.85 13.00 0.86
CA VAL A 185 1.55 11.87 1.76
C VAL A 185 2.52 11.85 2.94
N GLY A 186 3.80 12.19 2.74
CA GLY A 186 4.78 12.26 3.82
C GLY A 186 4.43 13.28 4.89
N ASP A 187 4.01 14.49 4.50
CA ASP A 187 3.61 15.52 5.46
C ASP A 187 2.31 15.14 6.20
N ALA A 188 1.36 14.52 5.52
CA ALA A 188 0.11 14.05 6.14
C ALA A 188 0.34 12.88 7.12
N LEU A 189 1.14 11.89 6.73
CA LEU A 189 1.54 10.78 7.60
C LEU A 189 2.33 11.27 8.81
N ALA A 190 3.28 12.19 8.62
CA ALA A 190 4.05 12.76 9.72
C ALA A 190 3.15 13.48 10.74
N HIS A 191 2.12 14.21 10.30
CA HIS A 191 1.13 14.82 11.19
C HIS A 191 0.30 13.77 11.95
N ALA A 192 -0.17 12.75 11.24
CA ALA A 192 -0.97 11.68 11.85
C ALA A 192 -0.16 10.91 12.90
N TYR A 193 1.08 10.55 12.58
CA TYR A 193 1.98 9.80 13.45
C TYR A 193 2.49 10.61 14.63
N ALA A 194 2.84 11.89 14.45
CA ALA A 194 3.25 12.75 15.56
C ALA A 194 2.10 13.02 16.54
N GLY A 195 0.86 13.11 16.03
CA GLY A 195 -0.33 13.37 16.83
C GLY A 195 -1.01 12.12 17.41
N ASP A 196 -0.57 10.92 17.02
CA ASP A 196 -1.23 9.63 17.33
C ASP A 196 -2.74 9.63 17.01
N ARG A 197 -3.12 10.20 15.85
CA ARG A 197 -4.54 10.44 15.50
C ARG A 197 -5.02 9.56 14.34
N ALA A 198 -6.09 8.80 14.59
CA ALA A 198 -6.71 7.89 13.62
C ALA A 198 -7.38 8.61 12.43
N GLU A 199 -8.06 9.73 12.67
CA GLU A 199 -8.78 10.48 11.62
C GLU A 199 -7.83 11.12 10.59
N PRO A 200 -6.77 11.86 10.98
CA PRO A 200 -5.73 12.30 10.04
C PRO A 200 -5.02 11.15 9.34
N TYR A 201 -4.85 10.00 9.98
CA TYR A 201 -4.28 8.82 9.33
C TYR A 201 -5.20 8.26 8.25
N ALA A 202 -6.51 8.17 8.49
CA ALA A 202 -7.47 7.70 7.49
C ALA A 202 -7.46 8.59 6.23
N ALA A 203 -7.26 9.90 6.39
CA ALA A 203 -7.12 10.85 5.28
C ALA A 203 -5.84 10.67 4.43
N THR A 204 -4.90 9.81 4.86
CA THR A 204 -3.69 9.47 4.07
C THR A 204 -3.92 8.36 3.06
N TYR A 205 -5.15 7.86 2.92
CA TYR A 205 -5.53 6.72 2.08
C TYR A 205 -4.73 5.43 2.37
N PRO A 206 -4.85 4.87 3.59
CA PRO A 206 -4.10 3.67 3.98
C PRO A 206 -4.24 2.50 2.99
N ALA A 207 -5.44 2.30 2.43
CA ALA A 207 -5.69 1.27 1.43
C ALA A 207 -4.80 1.42 0.18
N ALA A 208 -4.62 2.64 -0.33
CA ALA A 208 -3.75 2.90 -1.47
C ALA A 208 -2.27 2.65 -1.13
N GLN A 209 -1.86 2.98 0.09
CA GLN A 209 -0.49 2.72 0.57
C GLN A 209 -0.20 1.21 0.66
N VAL A 210 -1.14 0.40 1.14
CA VAL A 210 -0.99 -1.08 1.15
C VAL A 210 -0.77 -1.61 -0.26
N ARG A 211 -1.58 -1.18 -1.22
CA ARG A 211 -1.44 -1.62 -2.62
C ARG A 211 -0.13 -1.15 -3.23
N ALA A 212 0.32 0.06 -2.91
CA ALA A 212 1.63 0.54 -3.34
C ALA A 212 2.77 -0.32 -2.78
N VAL A 213 2.70 -0.71 -1.50
CA VAL A 213 3.64 -1.65 -0.90
C VAL A 213 3.60 -3.00 -1.61
N LEU A 214 2.42 -3.57 -1.83
CA LEU A 214 2.28 -4.86 -2.52
C LEU A 214 2.88 -4.83 -3.93
N ARG A 215 2.57 -3.80 -4.73
CA ARG A 215 3.18 -3.58 -6.05
C ARG A 215 4.69 -3.39 -5.97
N ALA A 216 5.18 -2.69 -4.96
CA ALA A 216 6.61 -2.51 -4.75
C ALA A 216 7.35 -3.81 -4.36
N LEU A 217 6.63 -4.78 -3.79
CA LEU A 217 7.13 -6.12 -3.46
C LEU A 217 7.03 -7.09 -4.64
N GLU A 218 6.19 -6.80 -5.64
CA GLU A 218 6.19 -7.53 -6.90
C GLU A 218 7.53 -7.27 -7.61
N ARG A 219 8.25 -8.34 -7.96
CA ARG A 219 9.46 -8.20 -8.76
C ARG A 219 9.08 -7.56 -10.10
N PRO A 220 9.79 -6.50 -10.55
CA PRO A 220 9.57 -5.94 -11.88
C PRO A 220 9.70 -7.06 -12.90
N ALA A 221 8.70 -7.22 -13.76
CA ALA A 221 8.88 -8.03 -14.96
C ALA A 221 10.07 -7.46 -15.73
N PRO A 222 10.97 -8.30 -16.28
CA PRO A 222 12.04 -7.79 -17.12
C PRO A 222 11.44 -6.94 -18.25
N PRO A 223 12.12 -5.87 -18.69
CA PRO A 223 11.62 -5.03 -19.77
C PRO A 223 11.31 -5.90 -21.00
N PRO A 224 10.23 -5.62 -21.73
CA PRO A 224 9.87 -6.41 -22.90
C PRO A 224 11.05 -6.40 -23.88
N SER A 225 11.65 -7.57 -24.11
CA SER A 225 12.65 -7.73 -25.16
C SER A 225 11.94 -7.61 -26.51
N PRO A 226 12.54 -6.95 -27.52
CA PRO A 226 11.97 -6.93 -28.85
C PRO A 226 11.93 -8.37 -29.38
N GLY A 227 10.74 -8.97 -29.41
CA GLY A 227 10.52 -10.34 -29.91
C GLY A 227 9.95 -11.37 -28.91
N ALA A 228 9.70 -11.02 -27.64
CA ALA A 228 9.12 -11.97 -26.68
C ALA A 228 7.58 -12.03 -26.80
N THR A 229 7.05 -13.08 -27.44
CA THR A 229 5.61 -13.41 -27.52
C THR A 229 5.12 -14.30 -26.36
N GLY A 230 5.87 -14.39 -25.26
CA GLY A 230 5.53 -15.24 -24.12
C GLY A 230 4.92 -14.47 -22.96
N THR A 231 3.67 -14.77 -22.62
CA THR A 231 3.06 -14.42 -21.33
C THR A 231 3.69 -15.27 -20.23
N VAL A 232 4.58 -14.68 -19.41
CA VAL A 232 4.93 -15.25 -18.11
C VAL A 232 3.95 -14.69 -17.08
N THR A 233 2.87 -15.42 -16.84
CA THR A 233 1.97 -15.19 -15.69
C THR A 233 1.96 -16.46 -14.83
N GLY A 234 2.74 -16.42 -13.75
CA GLY A 234 2.62 -17.36 -12.64
C GLY A 234 1.90 -16.67 -11.48
N PRO A 235 0.75 -17.15 -10.99
CA PRO A 235 -0.07 -16.47 -9.97
C PRO A 235 0.47 -16.62 -8.52
N GLY A 236 1.71 -17.04 -8.31
CA GLY A 236 2.23 -17.40 -6.98
C GLY A 236 2.98 -16.29 -6.22
N GLY A 237 3.34 -15.18 -6.87
CA GLY A 237 4.25 -14.17 -6.29
C GLY A 237 3.59 -13.12 -5.41
N ALA A 238 2.44 -12.58 -5.83
CA ALA A 238 1.77 -11.46 -5.16
C ALA A 238 0.97 -11.88 -3.91
N ALA A 239 0.48 -13.12 -3.87
CA ALA A 239 -0.35 -13.61 -2.76
C ALA A 239 0.45 -13.74 -1.44
N GLN A 240 1.73 -14.09 -1.50
CA GLN A 240 2.53 -14.33 -0.30
C GLN A 240 2.84 -13.05 0.51
N PRO A 241 3.22 -11.91 -0.12
CA PRO A 241 3.28 -10.63 0.55
C PRO A 241 1.96 -10.22 1.21
N ALA A 242 0.83 -10.36 0.50
CA ALA A 242 -0.49 -10.02 1.04
C ALA A 242 -0.83 -10.85 2.29
N VAL A 243 -0.60 -12.16 2.23
CA VAL A 243 -0.77 -13.06 3.40
C VAL A 243 0.13 -12.63 4.56
N THR A 244 1.40 -12.34 4.31
CA THR A 244 2.34 -11.95 5.37
C THR A 244 1.94 -10.63 6.04
N LEU A 245 1.49 -9.65 5.25
CA LEU A 245 0.96 -8.39 5.78
C LEU A 245 -0.32 -8.60 6.60
N ALA A 246 -1.22 -9.46 6.12
CA ALA A 246 -2.48 -9.79 6.78
C ALA A 246 -2.27 -10.54 8.11
N ASP A 247 -1.36 -11.50 8.14
CA ASP A 247 -0.98 -12.24 9.35
C ASP A 247 -0.33 -11.30 10.37
N GLY A 248 0.61 -10.46 9.93
CA GLY A 248 1.25 -9.48 10.81
C GLY A 248 0.27 -8.49 11.46
N LEU A 249 -0.77 -8.05 10.72
CA LEU A 249 -1.80 -7.18 11.29
C LEU A 249 -2.67 -7.96 12.29
N THR A 250 -3.01 -9.20 11.99
CA THR A 250 -3.77 -10.06 12.91
C THR A 250 -3.00 -10.31 14.20
N ASP A 251 -1.70 -10.58 14.12
CA ASP A 251 -0.84 -10.80 15.27
C ASP A 251 -0.80 -9.59 16.19
N VAL A 252 -0.70 -8.38 15.62
CA VAL A 252 -0.75 -7.12 16.38
C VAL A 252 -2.11 -6.93 17.07
N LEU A 253 -3.21 -7.32 16.42
CA LEU A 253 -4.55 -7.16 16.98
C LEU A 253 -4.91 -8.20 18.06
N ARG A 254 -4.18 -9.33 18.12
CA ARG A 254 -4.45 -10.38 19.12
C ARG A 254 -4.07 -9.88 20.52
N PRO A 255 -4.91 -10.14 21.54
CA PRO A 255 -4.57 -9.82 22.91
C PRO A 255 -3.29 -10.55 23.32
N HIS A 256 -2.26 -9.80 23.70
CA HIS A 256 -1.06 -10.36 24.31
C HIS A 256 -1.38 -10.64 25.77
N GLY A 257 -1.27 -11.89 26.21
CA GLY A 257 -1.47 -12.27 27.61
C GLY A 257 -0.60 -11.38 28.50
N ARG A 258 -1.23 -10.72 29.47
CA ARG A 258 -0.54 -9.94 30.50
C ARG A 258 0.17 -10.86 31.48
#